data_AF-A0A511W5B0-F1
#
_entry.id   AF-A0A511W5B0-F1
#
_cell.length_a   1.000
_cell.length_b   1.000
_cell.length_c   1.000
_cell.angle_alpha   90.00
_cell.angle_beta   90.00
_cell.angle_gamma   90.00
#
_symmetry.space_group_name_H-M   'P 1'
#
loop_
_entity.id
_entity.type
_entity.pdbx_description
1 polymer ?
#
loop_
_entity_poly.entity_id
_entity_poly.type
_entity_poly.pdbx_seq_one_letter_code
_entity_poly.pdbx_strand_id
1 'polypeptide(L)'
;MWSFVKHNKIILLSILFGVLPFLILRLLVRFNYQLPVPTFIDILLDTLVWVSVPLQSILLILGFRRRSNKVLLFIALLLFLFNMLLVLSLMSLGFY
;
A
#
# COMPACT_ATOMS: atom_id res chain seq x y z
N MET A 1 -30.66 -0.29 -0.37
CA MET A 1 -29.82 -0.16 0.85
C MET A 1 -28.73 -1.24 0.95
N TRP A 2 -29.07 -2.53 0.86
CA TRP A 2 -28.10 -3.64 1.01
C TRP A 2 -26.95 -3.67 -0.02
N SER A 3 -27.20 -3.28 -1.28
CA SER A 3 -26.13 -3.24 -2.31
C SER A 3 -25.11 -2.10 -2.07
N PHE A 4 -25.55 -1.00 -1.43
CA PHE A 4 -24.72 0.14 -1.09
C PHE A 4 -23.77 -0.19 0.06
N VAL A 5 -24.27 -0.89 1.09
CA VAL A 5 -23.45 -1.40 2.20
C VAL A 5 -22.38 -2.39 1.71
N LYS A 6 -22.72 -3.25 0.75
CA LYS A 6 -21.75 -4.17 0.14
C LYS A 6 -20.63 -3.44 -0.62
N HIS A 7 -20.95 -2.39 -1.38
CA HIS A 7 -19.94 -1.60 -2.11
C HIS A 7 -19.00 -0.87 -1.15
N ASN A 8 -19.54 -0.23 -0.11
CA ASN A 8 -18.72 0.50 0.87
C ASN A 8 -17.75 -0.42 1.62
N LYS A 9 -18.17 -1.66 1.94
CA LYS A 9 -17.27 -2.66 2.53
C LYS A 9 -16.10 -3.01 1.61
N ILE A 10 -16.35 -3.16 0.31
CA ILE A 10 -15.30 -3.50 -0.66
C ILE A 10 -14.31 -2.34 -0.83
N ILE A 11 -14.80 -1.11 -0.90
CA ILE A 11 -13.96 0.10 -0.98
C ILE A 11 -13.09 0.22 0.27
N LEU A 12 -13.67 0.02 1.46
CA LEU A 12 -12.94 0.02 2.72
C LEU A 12 -11.85 -1.06 2.74
N LEU A 13 -12.18 -2.27 2.28
CA LEU A 13 -11.23 -3.38 2.19
C LEU A 13 -10.05 -3.03 1.26
N SER A 14 -10.34 -2.44 0.09
CA SER A 14 -9.31 -2.04 -0.87
C SER A 14 -8.39 -0.95 -0.32
N ILE A 15 -8.92 0.01 0.45
CA ILE A 15 -8.08 1.03 1.13
C ILE A 15 -7.20 0.37 2.18
N LEU A 16 -7.76 -0.54 2.98
CA LEU A 16 -7.00 -1.31 3.98
C LEU A 16 -5.83 -2.07 3.33
N PHE A 17 -6.07 -2.82 2.25
CA PHE A 17 -5.02 -3.56 1.55
C PHE A 17 -3.94 -2.67 0.93
N GLY A 18 -4.26 -1.42 0.56
CA GLY A 18 -3.30 -0.47 0.02
C GLY A 18 -2.38 0.15 1.07
N VAL A 19 -2.93 0.49 2.25
CA VAL A 19 -2.21 1.22 3.31
C VAL A 19 -1.46 0.29 4.26
N LEU A 20 -2.00 -0.90 4.52
CA LEU A 20 -1.49 -1.82 5.53
C LEU A 20 -0.03 -2.29 5.27
N PRO A 21 0.40 -2.58 4.03
CA PRO A 21 1.80 -2.89 3.74
C PRO A 21 2.77 -1.74 4.07
N PHE A 22 2.38 -0.49 3.87
CA PHE A 22 3.22 0.68 4.18
C PHE A 22 3.38 0.89 5.68
N LEU A 23 2.30 0.70 6.45
CA LEU A 23 2.37 0.74 7.91
C LEU A 23 3.28 -0.37 8.46
N ILE A 24 3.16 -1.57 7.91
CA ILE A 24 4.03 -2.70 8.27
C ILE A 24 5.49 -2.35 7.93
N LEU A 25 5.78 -1.88 6.72
CA LEU A 25 7.12 -1.48 6.32
C LEU A 25 7.71 -0.41 7.25
N ARG A 26 6.95 0.63 7.56
CA ARG A 26 7.41 1.73 8.42
C ARG A 26 7.71 1.25 9.84
N LEU A 27 6.86 0.39 10.39
CA LEU A 27 7.08 -0.21 11.71
C LEU A 27 8.32 -1.10 11.70
N LEU A 28 8.39 -1.99 10.72
CA LEU A 28 9.48 -2.94 10.55
C LEU A 28 10.83 -2.20 10.43
N VAL A 29 10.94 -1.12 9.62
CA VAL A 29 12.16 -0.31 9.52
C VAL A 29 12.50 0.32 10.87
N ARG A 30 11.51 0.88 11.57
CA ARG A 30 11.70 1.58 12.86
C ARG A 30 12.14 0.64 13.99
N PHE A 31 11.72 -0.62 13.96
CA PHE A 31 12.16 -1.62 14.94
C PHE A 31 13.56 -2.16 14.65
N ASN A 32 13.97 -2.18 13.38
CA ASN A 32 15.25 -2.76 12.99
C ASN A 32 16.41 -1.76 13.13
N TYR A 33 16.18 -0.50 12.79
CA TYR A 33 17.14 0.57 13.03
C TYR A 33 16.99 1.13 14.46
N GLN A 34 17.60 0.46 15.44
CA GLN A 34 17.69 0.95 16.83
C GLN A 34 18.65 2.15 17.01
N LEU A 35 19.46 2.44 15.99
CA LEU A 35 20.32 3.63 15.86
C LEU A 35 19.71 4.59 14.83
N PRO A 36 20.06 5.90 14.81
CA PRO A 36 19.45 6.84 13.88
C PRO A 36 19.54 6.30 12.45
N VAL A 37 18.37 5.99 11.87
CA VAL A 37 18.23 5.57 10.48
C VAL A 37 19.01 6.58 9.64
N PRO A 38 19.96 6.16 8.79
CA PRO A 38 20.64 7.11 7.93
C PRO A 38 19.57 7.84 7.12
N THR A 39 19.60 9.18 7.16
CA THR A 39 18.57 10.08 6.59
C THR A 39 18.18 9.73 5.16
N PHE A 40 19.09 9.14 4.39
CA PHE A 40 18.83 8.59 3.06
C PHE A 40 17.71 7.54 3.02
N ILE A 41 17.67 6.61 3.97
CA ILE A 41 16.66 5.54 4.02
C ILE A 41 15.28 6.11 4.37
N ASP A 42 15.21 7.04 5.32
CA ASP A 42 13.96 7.72 5.66
C ASP A 42 13.41 8.51 4.46
N ILE A 43 14.27 9.25 3.75
CA ILE A 43 13.87 9.97 2.53
C ILE A 43 13.39 9.00 1.44
N LEU A 44 14.08 7.87 1.27
CA LEU A 44 13.71 6.84 0.30
C LEU A 44 12.36 6.19 0.62
N LEU A 45 12.10 5.91 1.90
CA LEU A 45 10.81 5.39 2.36
C LEU A 45 9.70 6.43 2.21
N ASP A 46 9.96 7.68 2.57
CA ASP A 46 9.00 8.76 2.40
C ASP A 46 8.67 8.98 0.91
N THR A 47 9.67 8.96 0.02
CA THR A 47 9.41 9.06 -1.42
C THR A 47 8.62 7.87 -1.95
N LEU A 48 8.91 6.65 -1.51
CA LEU A 48 8.10 5.47 -1.86
C LEU A 48 6.64 5.60 -1.39
N VAL A 49 6.41 6.12 -0.19
CA VAL A 49 5.07 6.40 0.33
C VAL A 49 4.38 7.48 -0.51
N TRP A 50 5.07 8.60 -0.76
CA TRP A 50 4.51 9.73 -1.51
C TRP A 50 4.23 9.44 -2.98
N VAL A 51 4.97 8.52 -3.62
CA VAL A 51 4.70 8.09 -5.00
C VAL A 51 3.60 7.02 -5.04
N SER A 52 3.54 6.15 -4.06
CA SER A 52 2.54 5.08 -4.01
C SER A 52 1.13 5.58 -3.68
N VAL A 53 0.97 6.56 -2.79
CA VAL A 53 -0.34 7.16 -2.44
C VAL A 53 -1.13 7.71 -3.64
N PRO A 54 -0.57 8.58 -4.51
CA PRO A 54 -1.28 9.06 -5.69
C PRO A 54 -1.52 7.94 -6.71
N LEU A 55 -0.57 7.01 -6.88
CA LEU A 55 -0.75 5.84 -7.76
C LEU A 55 -1.94 4.97 -7.31
N GLN A 56 -2.04 4.68 -6.00
CA GLN A 56 -3.17 3.96 -5.42
C GLN A 56 -4.49 4.71 -5.60
N SER A 57 -4.47 6.03 -5.40
CA SER A 57 -5.64 6.89 -5.57
C SER A 57 -6.15 6.88 -7.00
N ILE A 58 -5.26 7.00 -7.99
CA ILE A 58 -5.60 6.94 -9.42
C ILE A 58 -6.20 5.57 -9.77
N LEU A 59 -5.58 4.49 -9.32
CA LEU A 59 -6.02 3.12 -9.59
C LEU A 59 -7.38 2.80 -8.94
N LEU A 60 -7.63 3.28 -7.72
CA LEU A 60 -8.93 3.18 -7.06
C LEU A 60 -10.02 3.96 -7.79
N ILE A 61 -9.73 5.18 -8.25
CA ILE A 61 -10.64 6.00 -9.05
C ILE A 61 -10.97 5.30 -10.39
N LEU A 62 -9.96 4.71 -11.05
CA LEU A 62 -10.14 3.91 -12.26
C LEU A 62 -11.03 2.68 -12.02
N GLY A 63 -10.82 1.99 -10.90
CA GLY A 63 -11.66 0.87 -10.46
C GLY A 63 -13.11 1.30 -10.22
N PHE A 64 -13.31 2.47 -9.61
CA PHE A 64 -14.63 3.05 -9.35
C PHE A 64 -15.38 3.39 -10.64
N ARG A 65 -14.70 3.97 -11.63
CA ARG A 65 -15.29 4.29 -12.95
C ARG A 65 -15.83 3.06 -13.66
N ARG A 66 -15.17 1.90 -13.55
CA ARG A 66 -15.62 0.66 -14.20
C ARG A 66 -16.81 -0.02 -13.50
N ARG A 67 -17.26 0.48 -12.33
CA ARG A 67 -18.36 -0.09 -11.49
C ARG A 67 -18.28 -1.61 -11.28
N SER A 68 -17.10 -2.20 -11.46
CA SER A 68 -16.90 -3.64 -11.37
C SER A 68 -16.12 -3.93 -10.11
N ASN A 69 -16.82 -4.47 -9.12
CA ASN A 69 -16.22 -4.89 -7.85
C ASN A 69 -15.05 -5.86 -8.05
N LYS A 70 -15.12 -6.72 -9.08
CA LYS A 70 -14.03 -7.65 -9.44
C LYS A 70 -12.76 -6.90 -9.85
N VAL A 71 -12.91 -5.81 -10.61
CA VAL A 71 -11.78 -4.98 -11.06
C VAL A 71 -11.17 -4.21 -9.89
N LEU A 72 -12.01 -3.66 -9.02
CA LEU A 72 -11.56 -2.91 -7.83
C LEU A 72 -10.77 -3.81 -6.86
N LEU A 73 -11.25 -5.03 -6.65
CA LEU A 73 -10.59 -6.04 -5.82
C LEU A 73 -9.29 -6.55 -6.46
N PHE A 74 -9.28 -6.77 -7.78
CA PHE A 74 -8.08 -7.15 -8.52
C PHE A 74 -7.00 -6.07 -8.48
N ILE A 75 -7.38 -4.81 -8.65
CA ILE A 75 -6.47 -3.66 -8.52
C ILE A 75 -5.89 -3.58 -7.10
N ALA A 76 -6.73 -3.73 -6.08
CA ALA A 76 -6.28 -3.73 -4.69
C ALA A 76 -5.33 -4.90 -4.38
N LEU A 77 -5.58 -6.08 -4.95
CA LEU A 77 -4.70 -7.25 -4.82
C LEU A 77 -3.34 -6.99 -5.49
N LEU A 78 -3.33 -6.42 -6.69
CA LEU A 78 -2.10 -6.05 -7.41
C LEU A 78 -1.27 -5.04 -6.63
N LEU A 79 -1.92 -4.02 -6.08
CA LEU A 79 -1.29 -3.02 -5.23
C LEU A 79 -0.68 -3.64 -3.97
N PHE A 80 -1.44 -4.51 -3.30
CA PHE A 80 -0.95 -5.27 -2.16
C PHE A 80 0.30 -6.08 -2.52
N LEU A 81 0.27 -6.80 -3.64
CA LEU A 81 1.37 -7.65 -4.08
C LEU A 81 2.61 -6.82 -4.43
N PHE A 82 2.44 -5.70 -5.14
CA PHE A 82 3.50 -4.76 -5.47
C PHE A 82 4.15 -4.19 -4.20
N ASN A 83 3.35 -3.78 -3.22
CA ASN A 83 3.86 -3.26 -1.96
C ASN A 83 4.61 -4.34 -1.16
N MET A 84 4.11 -5.59 -1.14
CA MET A 84 4.82 -6.71 -0.49
C MET A 84 6.15 -7.03 -1.18
N LEU A 85 6.22 -6.95 -2.51
CA LEU A 85 7.48 -7.11 -3.25
C LEU A 85 8.48 -6.00 -2.91
N LEU A 86 8.02 -4.76 -2.74
CA LEU A 86 8.85 -3.66 -2.27
C LEU A 86 9.42 -3.93 -0.88
N VAL A 87 8.58 -4.40 0.05
CA VAL A 87 9.00 -4.79 1.40
C VAL A 87 10.04 -5.89 1.37
N LEU A 88 9.79 -6.96 0.62
CA LEU A 88 10.71 -8.10 0.49
C LEU A 88 12.03 -7.70 -0.18
N SER A 89 11.98 -6.79 -1.16
CA SER A 89 13.19 -6.24 -1.81
C SER A 89 14.04 -5.43 -0.81
N LEU A 90 13.40 -4.57 -0.02
CA LEU A 90 14.10 -3.81 1.03
C LEU A 90 14.70 -4.72 2.11
N MET A 91 13.99 -5.79 2.48
CA MET A 91 14.51 -6.82 3.38
C MET A 91 15.72 -7.53 2.77
N SER A 92 15.66 -7.91 1.49
CA SER A 92 16.76 -8.60 0.79
C SER A 92 18.01 -7.73 0.59
N LEU A 93 17.86 -6.41 0.54
CA LEU A 93 18.96 -5.46 0.36
C LEU A 93 19.75 -5.21 1.66
N GLY A 94 19.37 -5.84 2.78
CA GLY A 94 20.01 -5.63 4.08
C GLY A 94 19.71 -4.25 4.67
N PHE A 95 18.67 -3.57 4.17
CA PHE A 95 18.05 -2.43 4.85
C PHE A 95 17.14 -2.88 6.02
N TYR A 96 17.09 -4.19 6.26
CA TYR A 96 16.63 -4.85 7.46
C TYR A 96 17.79 -5.66 8.03
#